data_AF-C5M0W8-F1
#
_entry.id   AF-C5M0W8-F1
#
_cell.length_a   1.000
_cell.length_b   1.000
_cell.length_c   1.000
_cell.angle_alpha   90.00
_cell.angle_beta   90.00
_cell.angle_gamma   90.00
#
_symmetry.space_group_name_H-M   'P 1'
#
loop_
_entity.id
_entity.type
_entity.pdbx_description
1 polymer ?
#
loop_
_entity_poly.entity_id
_entity_poly.type
_entity_poly.pdbx_seq_one_letter_code
_entity_poly.pdbx_strand_id
1 'polypeptide(L)'
;MAEVFRVEDRRGCGDWTCNILWILVGGWASAVLWLVFGCVFCITIIGIPCGLQCFKLAKLSFIPFGYRVEDKGDSACCSCNCLGNCLWFIPGLIIAIFNILSAVVCFITIIGIPFGIQFCKLARLAFSPFGLEVTADKVVAVGRI
;
A
#
# COMPACT_ATOMS: atom_id res chain seq x y z
N MET A 1 32.20 18.41 -9.88
CA MET A 1 32.08 17.58 -8.68
C MET A 1 30.65 17.07 -8.65
N ALA A 2 30.42 15.81 -8.99
CA ALA A 2 29.07 15.22 -9.06
C ALA A 2 28.90 14.20 -7.92
N GLU A 3 27.74 14.22 -7.25
CA GLU A 3 27.38 13.20 -6.26
C GLU A 3 26.83 11.98 -7.00
N VAL A 4 27.41 10.80 -6.73
CA VAL A 4 26.91 9.53 -7.29
C VAL A 4 25.92 8.92 -6.31
N PHE A 5 24.67 8.83 -6.76
CA PHE A 5 23.60 8.17 -6.02
C PHE A 5 23.44 6.73 -6.49
N ARG A 6 23.32 5.79 -5.55
CA ARG A 6 22.96 4.39 -5.84
C ARG A 6 21.58 4.10 -5.24
N VAL A 7 20.79 3.34 -6.00
CA VAL A 7 19.51 2.81 -5.54
C VAL A 7 19.78 1.48 -4.86
N GLU A 8 19.46 1.37 -3.59
CA GLU A 8 19.67 0.15 -2.81
C GLU A 8 18.34 -0.38 -2.26
N ASP A 9 18.11 -1.69 -2.42
CA ASP A 9 16.91 -2.35 -1.89
C ASP A 9 16.98 -2.36 -0.36
N ARG A 10 15.94 -1.85 0.31
CA ARG A 10 15.90 -1.75 1.76
C ARG A 10 15.46 -3.06 2.42
N ARG A 11 14.92 -4.02 1.67
CA ARG A 11 14.30 -5.24 2.21
C ARG A 11 15.36 -6.21 2.74
N GLY A 12 15.20 -6.62 3.99
CA GLY A 12 16.07 -7.60 4.63
C GLY A 12 15.61 -9.04 4.38
N CYS A 13 16.47 -10.01 4.70
CA CYS A 13 16.13 -11.44 4.63
C CYS A 13 14.88 -11.80 5.45
N GLY A 14 14.69 -11.16 6.61
CA GLY A 14 13.52 -11.38 7.48
C GLY A 14 12.19 -10.90 6.87
N ASP A 15 12.20 -9.86 6.03
CA ASP A 15 10.98 -9.34 5.40
C ASP A 15 10.39 -10.35 4.41
N TRP A 16 11.24 -11.10 3.71
CA TRP A 16 10.82 -12.14 2.77
C TRP A 16 10.12 -13.30 3.48
N THR A 17 10.63 -13.74 4.62
CA THR A 17 9.99 -14.79 5.44
C THR A 17 8.60 -14.35 5.93
N CYS A 18 8.47 -13.09 6.37
CA CYS A 18 7.19 -12.52 6.79
C CYS A 18 6.21 -12.38 5.62
N ASN A 19 6.67 -12.01 4.42
CA ASN A 19 5.83 -11.95 3.22
C ASN A 19 5.34 -13.33 2.76
N ILE A 20 6.16 -14.38 2.90
CA ILE A 20 5.74 -15.76 2.60
C ILE A 20 4.65 -16.20 3.58
N LEU A 21 4.85 -15.98 4.89
CA LEU A 21 3.84 -16.25 5.91
C LEU A 21 2.54 -15.45 5.67
N TRP A 22 2.67 -14.19 5.27
CA TRP A 22 1.52 -13.33 4.94
C TRP A 22 0.63 -13.92 3.84
N ILE A 23 1.24 -14.43 2.77
CA ILE A 23 0.49 -15.08 1.68
C ILE A 23 -0.23 -16.33 2.20
N LEU A 24 0.40 -17.12 3.08
CA LEU A 24 -0.23 -18.30 3.67
C LEU A 24 -1.39 -17.99 4.63
N VAL A 25 -1.28 -16.91 5.40
CA VAL A 25 -2.33 -16.46 6.35
C VAL A 25 -3.57 -15.89 5.65
N GLY A 26 -3.46 -15.53 4.37
CA GLY A 26 -4.59 -15.00 3.58
C GLY A 26 -4.44 -13.54 3.17
N GLY A 27 -3.24 -12.96 3.29
CA GLY A 27 -2.95 -11.59 2.87
C GLY A 27 -3.20 -11.31 1.38
N TRP A 28 -3.18 -12.35 0.54
CA TRP A 28 -3.54 -12.28 -0.88
C TRP A 28 -4.99 -11.85 -1.11
N ALA A 29 -5.91 -12.17 -0.17
CA ALA A 29 -7.33 -11.81 -0.31
C ALA A 29 -7.53 -10.29 -0.34
N SER A 30 -6.81 -9.55 0.52
CA SER A 30 -6.81 -8.09 0.49
C SER A 30 -6.23 -7.59 -0.84
N ALA A 31 -5.14 -8.15 -1.32
CA ALA A 31 -4.53 -7.73 -2.58
C ALA A 31 -5.44 -7.95 -3.80
N VAL A 32 -6.18 -9.06 -3.83
CA VAL A 32 -7.22 -9.30 -4.84
C VAL A 32 -8.34 -8.28 -4.74
N LEU A 33 -8.77 -7.91 -3.53
CA LEU A 33 -9.77 -6.87 -3.33
C LEU A 33 -9.32 -5.53 -3.95
N TRP A 34 -8.09 -5.11 -3.66
CA TRP A 34 -7.48 -3.91 -4.26
C TRP A 34 -7.38 -3.99 -5.79
N LEU A 35 -7.07 -5.18 -6.33
CA LEU A 35 -6.98 -5.42 -7.77
C LEU A 35 -8.37 -5.35 -8.44
N VAL A 36 -9.39 -5.95 -7.84
CA VAL A 36 -10.77 -5.94 -8.36
C VAL A 36 -11.32 -4.53 -8.37
N PHE A 37 -11.20 -3.78 -7.26
CA PHE A 37 -11.62 -2.37 -7.23
C PHE A 37 -10.83 -1.53 -8.25
N GLY A 38 -9.51 -1.74 -8.37
CA GLY A 38 -8.69 -1.10 -9.40
C GLY A 38 -9.21 -1.36 -10.82
N CYS A 39 -9.53 -2.61 -11.15
CA CYS A 39 -10.10 -2.99 -12.45
C CYS A 39 -11.47 -2.33 -12.70
N VAL A 40 -12.35 -2.31 -11.70
CA VAL A 40 -13.66 -1.63 -11.79
C VAL A 40 -13.49 -0.14 -12.07
N PHE A 41 -12.55 0.52 -11.39
CA PHE A 41 -12.23 1.93 -11.65
C PHE A 41 -11.55 2.17 -12.99
N CYS A 42 -10.79 1.22 -13.52
CA CYS A 42 -10.26 1.34 -14.87
C CYS A 42 -11.34 1.26 -15.95
N ILE A 43 -12.44 0.54 -15.71
CA ILE A 43 -13.57 0.45 -16.67
C ILE A 43 -14.32 1.78 -16.79
N THR A 44 -14.35 2.62 -15.75
CA THR A 44 -15.11 3.89 -15.77
C THR A 44 -14.45 5.00 -16.58
N ILE A 45 -13.28 4.76 -17.22
CA ILE A 45 -12.41 5.68 -18.00
C ILE A 45 -11.93 6.91 -17.19
N ILE A 46 -12.84 7.61 -16.54
CA ILE A 46 -12.60 8.70 -15.58
C ILE A 46 -11.81 8.19 -14.37
N GLY A 47 -11.98 6.92 -14.00
CA GLY A 47 -11.28 6.29 -12.87
C GLY A 47 -9.89 5.74 -13.19
N ILE A 48 -9.38 5.82 -14.43
CA ILE A 48 -8.05 5.31 -14.81
C ILE A 48 -6.91 5.82 -13.89
N PRO A 49 -6.78 7.13 -13.56
CA PRO A 49 -5.73 7.59 -12.66
C PRO A 49 -5.89 7.03 -11.24
N CYS A 50 -7.13 6.78 -10.82
CA CYS A 50 -7.45 6.17 -9.53
C CYS A 50 -7.11 4.66 -9.53
N GLY A 51 -7.50 3.92 -10.56
CA GLY A 51 -7.22 2.49 -10.68
C GLY A 51 -5.73 2.18 -10.73
N LEU A 52 -4.91 3.03 -11.36
CA LEU A 52 -3.46 2.87 -11.37
C LEU A 52 -2.83 2.96 -9.97
N GLN A 53 -3.38 3.80 -9.09
CA GLN A 53 -2.95 3.88 -7.69
C GLN A 53 -3.38 2.64 -6.91
N CYS A 54 -4.59 2.12 -7.17
CA CYS A 54 -5.06 0.87 -6.57
C CYS A 54 -4.17 -0.31 -6.93
N PHE A 55 -3.65 -0.39 -8.17
CA PHE A 55 -2.72 -1.45 -8.56
C PHE A 55 -1.37 -1.36 -7.83
N LYS A 56 -0.90 -0.17 -7.48
CA LYS A 56 0.30 0.00 -6.63
C LYS A 56 0.03 -0.48 -5.20
N LEU A 57 -1.12 -0.14 -4.65
CA LEU A 57 -1.55 -0.59 -3.32
C LEU A 57 -1.87 -2.10 -3.29
N ALA A 58 -2.33 -2.68 -4.40
CA ALA A 58 -2.50 -4.12 -4.53
C ALA A 58 -1.16 -4.85 -4.41
N LYS A 59 -0.09 -4.34 -5.05
CA LYS A 59 1.27 -4.88 -4.89
C LYS A 59 1.77 -4.76 -3.45
N LEU A 60 1.55 -3.61 -2.82
CA LEU A 60 1.86 -3.40 -1.40
C LEU A 60 1.07 -4.36 -0.49
N SER A 61 -0.21 -4.59 -0.77
CA SER A 61 -1.04 -5.50 0.01
C SER A 61 -0.63 -6.96 -0.16
N PHE A 62 -0.01 -7.32 -1.28
CA PHE A 62 0.48 -8.68 -1.54
C PHE A 62 1.78 -8.94 -0.79
N ILE A 63 2.64 -7.93 -0.68
CA ILE A 63 3.96 -8.00 -0.07
C ILE A 63 4.11 -6.77 0.86
N PRO A 64 3.46 -6.75 2.04
CA PRO A 64 3.41 -5.55 2.88
C PRO A 64 4.73 -5.27 3.62
N PHE A 65 5.57 -6.28 3.80
CA PHE A 65 6.81 -6.14 4.56
C PHE A 65 7.93 -5.60 3.67
N GLY A 66 8.68 -4.63 4.22
CA GLY A 66 9.83 -4.03 3.56
C GLY A 66 9.53 -2.80 2.69
N TYR A 67 8.27 -2.36 2.61
CA TYR A 67 7.87 -1.13 1.92
C TYR A 67 7.67 0.02 2.91
N ARG A 68 8.09 1.23 2.52
CA ARG A 68 7.73 2.48 3.21
C ARG A 68 6.68 3.22 2.41
N VAL A 69 5.71 3.77 3.13
CA VAL A 69 4.74 4.71 2.57
C VAL A 69 5.16 6.09 3.03
N GLU A 70 5.46 6.96 2.07
CA GLU A 70 5.83 8.36 2.31
C GLU A 70 4.80 9.27 1.66
N ASP A 71 4.47 10.36 2.35
CA ASP A 71 3.58 11.38 1.82
C ASP A 71 4.32 12.13 0.72
N LYS A 72 3.69 12.24 -0.45
CA LYS A 72 4.24 13.01 -1.55
C LYS A 72 4.07 14.50 -1.20
N GLY A 73 5.10 15.06 -0.58
CA GLY A 73 5.17 16.49 -0.26
C GLY A 73 4.95 17.32 -1.52
N ASP A 74 3.92 18.16 -1.49
CA ASP A 74 3.66 19.27 -2.41
C ASP A 74 3.62 18.93 -3.92
N SER A 75 2.43 18.63 -4.48
CA SER A 75 2.03 18.96 -5.88
C SER A 75 0.62 18.50 -6.30
N ALA A 76 -0.33 18.37 -5.38
CA ALA A 76 -1.75 18.33 -5.75
C ALA A 76 -2.48 19.39 -4.95
N CYS A 77 -2.93 20.47 -5.60
CA CYS A 77 -3.85 21.44 -5.01
C CYS A 77 -4.97 20.73 -4.23
N CYS A 78 -5.45 21.34 -3.15
CA CYS A 78 -6.53 20.82 -2.28
C CYS A 78 -7.76 20.26 -3.04
N SER A 79 -8.00 20.61 -4.32
CA SER A 79 -9.07 20.02 -5.13
C SER A 79 -8.79 18.62 -5.68
N CYS A 80 -7.56 18.28 -6.12
CA CYS A 80 -7.34 17.04 -6.88
C CYS A 80 -7.22 15.78 -5.99
N ASN A 81 -6.68 15.92 -4.78
CA ASN A 81 -6.66 14.84 -3.77
C ASN A 81 -8.00 14.68 -3.04
N CYS A 82 -8.71 15.78 -2.75
CA CYS A 82 -10.04 15.71 -2.15
C CYS A 82 -11.06 15.10 -3.10
N LEU A 83 -11.02 15.39 -4.41
CA LEU A 83 -11.92 14.77 -5.38
C LEU A 83 -11.71 13.25 -5.48
N GLY A 84 -10.46 12.80 -5.54
CA GLY A 84 -10.11 11.39 -5.49
C GLY A 84 -10.60 10.74 -4.20
N ASN A 85 -10.33 11.35 -3.05
CA ASN A 85 -10.73 10.82 -1.75
C ASN A 85 -12.26 10.82 -1.53
N CYS A 86 -12.97 11.83 -2.05
CA CYS A 86 -14.43 11.88 -2.04
C CYS A 86 -15.05 10.80 -2.92
N LEU A 87 -14.53 10.60 -4.14
CA LEU A 87 -14.96 9.52 -5.03
C LEU A 87 -14.64 8.14 -4.41
N TRP A 88 -13.51 8.05 -3.72
CA TRP A 88 -13.02 6.83 -3.10
C TRP A 88 -13.62 6.54 -1.73
N PHE A 89 -14.36 7.48 -1.12
CA PHE A 89 -14.85 7.32 0.25
C PHE A 89 -15.71 6.06 0.43
N ILE A 90 -16.63 5.79 -0.50
CA ILE A 90 -17.52 4.62 -0.46
C ILE A 90 -16.74 3.30 -0.66
N PRO A 91 -15.98 3.11 -1.76
CA PRO A 91 -15.24 1.85 -1.96
C PRO A 91 -14.07 1.68 -0.98
N GLY A 92 -13.41 2.76 -0.60
CA GLY A 92 -12.37 2.78 0.42
C GLY A 92 -12.87 2.31 1.78
N LEU A 93 -14.10 2.67 2.16
CA LEU A 93 -14.73 2.20 3.39
C LEU A 93 -14.96 0.68 3.36
N ILE A 94 -15.40 0.12 2.24
CA ILE A 94 -15.60 -1.33 2.08
C ILE A 94 -14.26 -2.08 2.28
N ILE A 95 -13.20 -1.60 1.62
CA ILE A 95 -11.86 -2.18 1.73
C ILE A 95 -11.31 -2.00 3.16
N ALA A 96 -11.52 -0.85 3.78
CA ALA A 96 -11.09 -0.58 5.16
C ALA A 96 -11.79 -1.52 6.15
N ILE A 97 -13.10 -1.72 6.02
CA ILE A 97 -13.86 -2.66 6.86
C ILE A 97 -13.34 -4.08 6.68
N PHE A 98 -13.09 -4.53 5.44
CA PHE A 98 -12.54 -5.85 5.16
C PHE A 98 -11.17 -6.06 5.84
N ASN A 99 -10.30 -5.04 5.77
CA ASN A 99 -8.99 -5.08 6.41
C ASN A 99 -9.09 -5.05 7.94
N ILE A 100 -9.99 -4.25 8.52
CA ILE A 100 -10.21 -4.24 9.97
C ILE A 100 -10.77 -5.58 10.45
N LEU A 101 -11.74 -6.15 9.73
CA LEU A 101 -12.29 -7.47 10.06
C LEU A 101 -11.19 -8.54 10.03
N SER A 102 -10.35 -8.54 8.99
CA SER A 102 -9.20 -9.45 8.88
C SER A 102 -8.16 -9.22 9.98
N ALA A 103 -7.95 -7.97 10.39
CA ALA A 103 -7.08 -7.62 11.51
C ALA A 103 -7.60 -8.20 12.84
N VAL A 104 -8.90 -8.05 13.11
CA VAL A 104 -9.55 -8.60 14.32
C VAL A 104 -9.42 -10.12 14.37
N VAL A 105 -9.65 -10.80 13.24
CA VAL A 105 -9.46 -12.26 13.13
C VAL A 105 -8.01 -12.65 13.45
N CYS A 106 -7.03 -11.91 12.92
CA CYS A 106 -5.61 -12.15 13.21
C CYS A 106 -5.22 -11.84 14.67
N PHE A 107 -5.89 -10.89 15.33
CA PHE A 107 -5.65 -10.60 16.74
C PHE A 107 -6.16 -11.71 17.65
N ILE A 108 -7.27 -12.38 17.28
CA ILE A 108 -7.81 -13.52 18.03
C ILE A 108 -6.84 -14.71 18.02
N THR A 109 -6.08 -14.91 16.94
CA THR A 109 -5.19 -16.08 16.81
C THR A 109 -3.87 -15.95 17.58
N ILE A 110 -3.60 -14.85 18.31
CA ILE A 110 -2.39 -14.50 19.11
C ILE A 110 -1.08 -14.52 18.29
N ILE A 111 -0.81 -15.59 17.56
CA ILE A 111 0.27 -15.76 16.59
C ILE A 111 0.09 -14.79 15.40
N GLY A 112 -1.14 -14.36 15.12
CA GLY A 112 -1.49 -13.45 14.03
C GLY A 112 -1.28 -11.96 14.32
N ILE A 113 -0.94 -11.57 15.56
CA ILE A 113 -0.75 -10.16 15.96
C ILE A 113 0.20 -9.36 15.04
N PRO A 114 1.39 -9.85 14.64
CA PRO A 114 2.26 -9.09 13.73
C PRO A 114 1.62 -8.86 12.35
N PHE A 115 0.75 -9.76 11.90
CA PHE A 115 0.02 -9.64 10.64
C PHE A 115 -1.23 -8.74 10.78
N GLY A 116 -1.92 -8.77 11.92
CA GLY A 116 -3.04 -7.87 12.22
C GLY A 116 -2.64 -6.39 12.13
N ILE A 117 -1.42 -6.04 12.57
CA ILE A 117 -0.87 -4.68 12.44
C ILE A 117 -0.73 -4.26 10.97
N GLN A 118 -0.40 -5.18 10.06
CA GLN A 118 -0.32 -4.88 8.63
C GLN A 118 -1.69 -4.65 8.01
N PHE A 119 -2.70 -5.45 8.40
CA PHE A 119 -4.08 -5.21 8.00
C PHE A 119 -4.59 -3.85 8.50
N CYS A 120 -4.24 -3.42 9.71
CA CYS A 120 -4.53 -2.07 10.20
C CYS A 120 -3.84 -0.97 9.37
N LYS A 121 -2.59 -1.19 8.94
CA LYS A 121 -1.89 -0.26 8.04
C LYS A 121 -2.60 -0.16 6.68
N LEU A 122 -2.98 -1.30 6.09
CA LEU A 122 -3.72 -1.35 4.84
C LEU A 122 -5.11 -0.71 4.97
N ALA A 123 -5.78 -0.84 6.12
CA ALA A 123 -7.03 -0.15 6.40
C ALA A 123 -6.86 1.38 6.43
N ARG A 124 -5.77 1.87 7.04
CA ARG A 124 -5.45 3.31 7.04
C ARG A 124 -5.16 3.83 5.63
N LEU A 125 -4.47 3.03 4.81
CA LEU A 125 -4.20 3.33 3.40
C LEU A 125 -5.49 3.27 2.55
N ALA A 126 -6.45 2.42 2.90
CA ALA A 126 -7.76 2.33 2.25
C ALA A 126 -8.62 3.58 2.46
N PHE A 127 -8.48 4.25 3.61
CA PHE A 127 -9.18 5.49 3.90
C PHE A 127 -8.69 6.68 3.07
N SER A 128 -7.40 6.74 2.77
CA SER A 128 -6.78 7.82 2.01
C SER A 128 -5.66 7.27 1.12
N PRO A 129 -5.99 6.71 -0.06
CA PRO A 129 -5.00 6.04 -0.92
C PRO A 129 -4.17 7.00 -1.79
N PHE A 130 -4.59 8.26 -1.90
CA PHE A 130 -4.00 9.25 -2.80
C PHE A 130 -3.01 10.16 -2.08
N GLY A 131 -1.98 10.59 -2.81
CA GLY A 131 -0.88 11.38 -2.24
C GLY A 131 0.21 10.55 -1.57
N LEU A 132 0.15 9.23 -1.68
CA LEU A 132 1.12 8.32 -1.07
C LEU A 132 2.05 7.72 -2.12
N GLU A 133 3.34 7.73 -1.82
CA GLU A 133 4.36 7.03 -2.58
C GLU A 133 4.85 5.81 -1.80
N VAL A 134 4.98 4.69 -2.50
CA VAL A 134 5.39 3.40 -1.93
C VAL A 134 6.78 3.09 -2.45
N THR A 135 7.77 3.20 -1.57
CA THR A 135 9.18 3.05 -1.93
C THR A 135 9.77 1.88 -1.13
N ALA A 136 10.38 0.93 -1.83
CA ALA A 136 11.14 -0.18 -1.23
C ALA A 136 12.65 0.10 -1.25
N ASP A 137 13.10 0.96 -2.16
CA ASP A 137 14.47 1.40 -2.26
C ASP A 137 14.76 2.64 -1.39
N LYS A 138 16.04 2.87 -1.13
CA LYS A 138 16.54 4.12 -0.60
C LYS A 138 17.64 4.63 -1.50
N VAL A 139 17.61 5.92 -1.79
CA VAL A 139 18.68 6.59 -2.52
C VAL A 139 19.78 6.93 -1.52
N VAL A 140 20.95 6.32 -1.69
CA VAL A 140 22.12 6.52 -0.81
C VAL A 140 23.24 7.19 -1.60
N ALA A 141 23.84 8.23 -1.03
CA ALA A 141 25.04 8.85 -1.56
C ALA A 141 26.25 7.95 -1.31
N VAL A 142 26.92 7.53 -2.38
CA VAL A 142 28.07 6.60 -2.31
C VAL A 142 29.39 7.38 -2.18
N GLY A 143 29.46 8.59 -2.72
CA GLY A 143 30.64 9.46 -2.66
C GLY A 143 30.68 10.48 -3.79
N ARG A 144 31.65 11.41 -3.71
CA ARG A 144 31.94 12.38 -4.78
C ARG A 144 33.03 11.88 -5.72
N ILE A 145 32.86 12.19 -7.00
CA ILE A 145 33.86 12.09 -8.08
C ILE A 145 34.23 13.47 -8.62
#